data_AF-A0A1L7GYI3-F1
#
_entry.id   AF-A0A1L7GYI3-F1
#
_cell.length_a   1.000
_cell.length_b   1.000
_cell.length_c   1.000
_cell.angle_alpha   90.00
_cell.angle_beta   90.00
_cell.angle_gamma   90.00
#
_symmetry.space_group_name_H-M   'P 1'
#
loop_
_entity.id
_entity.type
_entity.pdbx_description
1 polymer ?
#
loop_
_entity_poly.entity_id
_entity_poly.type
_entity_poly.pdbx_seq_one_letter_code
_entity_poly.pdbx_strand_id
1 'polypeptide(L)' 'MLALQLSELESDKIIKKRVYPVIPPKTEYKLTSFGKTLIPVILAMEEWGQMYNSVNLED' A
#
# COMPACT_ATOMS: atom_id res chain seq x y z
N MET A 1 9.73 -9.99 2.68
CA MET A 1 9.41 -10.57 1.36
C MET A 1 8.07 -10.00 0.89
N LEU A 2 7.98 -9.49 -0.34
CA LEU A 2 6.76 -8.84 -0.87
C LEU A 2 5.52 -9.74 -0.86
N ALA A 3 5.68 -11.04 -1.14
CA ALA A 3 4.58 -12.00 -1.15
C ALA A 3 3.88 -12.12 0.22
N LEU A 4 4.64 -12.04 1.32
CA LEU A 4 4.08 -12.07 2.68
C LEU A 4 3.24 -10.82 2.95
N GLN A 5 3.79 -9.64 2.65
CA GLN A 5 3.10 -8.36 2.84
C GLN A 5 1.81 -8.28 2.02
N LEU A 6 1.81 -8.77 0.79
CA LEU A 6 0.59 -8.83 -0.03
C LEU A 6 -0.43 -9.81 0.54
N SER A 7 0.02 -10.93 1.13
CA SER A 7 -0.88 -11.89 1.78
C SER A 7 -1.53 -11.31 3.04
N GLU A 8 -0.77 -10.56 3.82
CA GLU A 8 -1.27 -9.86 5.02
C GLU A 8 -2.30 -8.79 4.64
N LEU A 9 -1.98 -7.93 3.67
CA LEU A 9 -2.90 -6.90 3.18
C LEU A 9 -4.18 -7.47 2.53
N GLU A 10 -4.09 -8.67 1.93
CA GLU A 10 -5.26 -9.39 1.42
C GLU A 10 -6.13 -9.93 2.57
N SER A 11 -5.49 -10.52 3.60
CA SER A 11 -6.18 -10.97 4.83
C SER A 11 -6.90 -9.84 5.54
N ASP A 12 -6.28 -8.65 5.58
CA ASP A 12 -6.85 -7.44 6.17
C ASP A 12 -7.89 -6.75 5.26
N LYS A 13 -8.19 -7.33 4.10
CA LYS A 13 -9.16 -6.83 3.10
C LYS A 13 -8.78 -5.46 2.53
N ILE A 14 -7.52 -5.04 2.63
CA ILE A 14 -7.01 -3.79 2.07
C ILE A 14 -6.80 -3.93 0.57
N ILE A 15 -6.29 -5.08 0.12
CA ILE A 15 -6.12 -5.40 -1.29
C ILE A 15 -6.93 -6.62 -1.71
N LYS A 16 -7.21 -6.72 -3.01
CA LYS A 16 -7.79 -7.89 -3.65
C LYS A 16 -6.83 -8.44 -4.69
N LYS A 17 -6.54 -9.74 -4.62
CA LYS A 17 -5.78 -10.47 -5.64
C LYS A 17 -6.70 -10.98 -6.74
N ARG A 18 -6.26 -10.87 -8.00
CA ARG A 18 -6.90 -11.50 -9.16
C ARG A 18 -5.84 -12.27 -9.95
N VAL A 19 -6.05 -13.57 -10.08
CA VAL A 19 -5.22 -14.46 -10.88
C VAL A 19 -5.88 -14.64 -12.25
N TYR A 20 -5.12 -14.42 -13.31
CA TYR A 20 -5.54 -14.66 -14.69
C TYR A 20 -4.87 -15.95 -15.19
N PRO A 21 -5.63 -16.99 -15.54
CA PRO A 21 -5.11 -18.24 -16.06
C PRO A 21 -4.73 -18.09 -17.54
N VAL A 22 -3.73 -17.25 -17.83
CA VAL A 22 -3.13 -17.04 -19.15
C VAL A 22 -1.72 -17.62 -19.17
N ILE A 23 -1.12 -17.80 -20.35
CA ILE A 23 0.29 -18.18 -20.49
C ILE A 23 1.05 -16.96 -21.05
N PRO A 24 2.01 -16.38 -20.31
CA PRO A 24 2.42 -16.72 -18.93
C PRO A 24 1.38 -16.27 -17.88
N PRO A 25 1.31 -16.94 -16.71
CA PRO A 25 0.32 -16.62 -15.67
C PRO A 25 0.51 -15.20 -15.15
N LYS A 26 -0.60 -14.45 -15.06
CA LYS A 26 -0.60 -13.05 -14.60
C LYS A 26 -1.38 -12.94 -13.30
N THR A 27 -0.82 -12.20 -12.34
CA THR A 27 -1.50 -11.82 -11.10
C THR A 27 -1.59 -10.31 -11.02
N GLU A 28 -2.75 -9.79 -10.65
CA GLU A 28 -2.95 -8.37 -10.35
C GLU A 28 -3.42 -8.19 -8.91
N TYR A 29 -2.97 -7.12 -8.27
CA TYR A 29 -3.42 -6.69 -6.97
C TYR A 29 -4.04 -5.29 -7.11
N LYS A 30 -5.17 -5.06 -6.44
CA LYS A 30 -5.85 -3.76 -6.44
C LYS A 30 -6.33 -3.41 -5.04
N LEU A 31 -6.29 -2.13 -4.67
CA LEU A 31 -6.92 -1.65 -3.45
C LEU A 31 -8.43 -1.93 -3.49
N THR A 32 -8.97 -2.41 -2.38
CA THR A 32 -10.42 -2.49 -2.17
C THR A 32 -10.98 -1.10 -1.86
N SER A 33 -12.31 -0.96 -1.82
CA SER A 33 -12.93 0.28 -1.36
C SER A 33 -12.51 0.64 0.08
N PHE A 34 -12.33 -0.38 0.93
CA PHE A 34 -11.81 -0.20 2.28
C PHE A 34 -10.32 0.21 2.26
N GLY A 35 -9.47 -0.47 1.48
CA GLY A 35 -8.06 -0.11 1.39
C GLY A 35 -7.83 1.32 0.90
N LYS A 36 -8.71 1.85 0.03
CA LYS A 36 -8.65 3.25 -0.40
C LYS A 36 -8.91 4.24 0.73
N THR A 37 -9.60 3.88 1.81
CA THR A 37 -9.81 4.80 2.94
C THR A 37 -8.53 5.03 3.75
N LEU A 38 -7.48 4.26 3.53
CA LEU A 38 -6.16 4.47 4.15
C LEU A 38 -5.34 5.55 3.44
N ILE A 39 -5.67 5.92 2.20
CA ILE A 39 -4.96 6.95 1.43
C ILE A 39 -4.78 8.25 2.23
N PRO A 40 -5.82 8.87 2.83
CA PRO A 40 -5.62 10.09 3.61
C PRO A 40 -4.68 9.91 4.81
N VAL A 41 -4.65 8.74 5.43
CA VAL A 41 -3.74 8.46 6.56
C VAL A 41 -2.28 8.41 6.08
N ILE A 42 -2.04 7.72 4.96
CA ILE A 42 -0.71 7.63 4.34
C ILE A 42 -0.21 9.02 3.92
N LEU A 43 -1.10 9.84 3.35
CA LEU A 43 -0.76 11.22 2.96
C LEU A 43 -0.44 12.09 4.18
N ALA A 44 -1.17 11.94 5.29
CA ALA A 44 -0.85 12.66 6.53
C ALA A 44 0.51 12.23 7.11
N MET A 45 0.85 10.94 7.02
CA MET A 45 2.18 10.45 7.42
C MET A 45 3.29 11.02 6.53
N GLU A 46 3.04 11.12 5.22
CA GLU A 46 3.96 11.76 4.27
C GLU A 46 4.18 13.23 4.60
N GLU A 47 3.10 14.00 4.81
CA GLU A 47 3.16 15.42 5.17
C GLU A 47 3.96 15.64 6.45
N TRP A 48 3.70 14.83 7.49
CA TRP A 48 4.48 14.88 8.72
C TRP A 48 5.96 14.56 8.47
N GLY A 49 6.26 13.55 7.65
CA GLY A 49 7.64 13.17 7.32
C GLY A 49 8.39 14.28 6.59
N GLN A 50 7.72 15.01 5.69
CA GLN A 50 8.29 16.18 5.01
C GLN A 50 8.57 17.31 6.00
N MET A 51 7.63 17.62 6.88
CA MET A 51 7.81 18.61 7.94
C MET A 51 8.99 18.22 8.84
N TYR A 52 9.04 16.98 9.31
CA TYR A 52 10.13 16.49 10.16
C TYR A 52 11.49 16.61 9.46
N ASN A 53 11.60 16.20 8.20
CA ASN A 53 12.85 16.32 7.44
C ASN A 53 13.25 17.78 7.22
N SER A 54 12.29 18.70 7.01
CA SER A 54 12.60 20.13 6.86
C SER A 54 13.11 20.76 8.16
N VAL A 55 12.59 20.35 9.32
CA VAL A 55 13.01 20.85 10.63
C VAL A 55 14.39 20.30 11.02
N ASN A 56 14.69 19.02 10.74
CA ASN A 56 15.98 18.41 11.08
C ASN A 56 17.11 18.73 10.08
N LEU A 57 16.90 19.63 9.12
CA LEU A 57 17.95 20.16 8.24
C LEU A 57 18.55 21.47 8.77
N GLU A 58 18.03 22.00 9.89
CA GLU A 58 18.52 23.22 10.54
C GLU A 58 19.44 22.95 11.75
N ASP A 59 19.75 21.67 12.04
CA ASP A 59 20.71 21.21 13.06
C ASP A 59 21.97 20.54 12.46
#